data_AF-A0AAD3W0L3-F1
#
_entry.id   AF-A0AAD3W0L3-F1
#
_cell.length_a   1.000
_cell.length_b   1.000
_cell.length_c   1.000
_cell.angle_alpha   90.00
_cell.angle_beta   90.00
_cell.angle_gamma   90.00
#
_symmetry.space_group_name_H-M   'P 1'
#
loop_
_entity.id
_entity.type
_entity.pdbx_description
1 polymer ?
#
loop_
_entity_poly.entity_id
_entity_poly.type
_entity_poly.pdbx_seq_one_letter_code
_entity_poly.pdbx_strand_id
1 'polypeptide(L)' 'MNCQHIGGKANWDEISRIAVSVNIPTVGNGDVTSPCEGIGRLHVSGCSGIMIGRGILGNPFFFTNLNDLLRGRESE' A
#
# COMPACT_ATOMS: atom_id res chain seq x y z
N MET A 1 11.28 15.77 -17.35
CA MET A 1 10.38 14.76 -16.73
C MET A 1 11.12 13.45 -16.77
N ASN A 2 11.56 12.93 -15.62
CA ASN A 2 12.35 11.70 -15.58
C ASN A 2 11.43 10.52 -15.25
N CYS A 3 11.35 9.55 -16.16
CA CYS A 3 10.61 8.31 -15.92
C CYS A 3 11.44 7.40 -15.02
N GLN A 4 10.85 6.87 -13.94
CA GLN A 4 11.56 6.01 -12.99
C GLN A 4 11.34 4.51 -13.26
N HIS A 5 10.46 4.16 -14.19
CA HIS A 5 10.03 2.78 -14.45
C HIS A 5 9.76 2.03 -13.13
N ILE A 6 10.48 0.94 -12.89
CA ILE A 6 10.45 0.15 -11.64
C ILE A 6 11.72 0.31 -10.79
N GLY A 7 12.65 1.20 -11.19
CA GLY A 7 13.96 1.37 -10.56
C GLY A 7 14.01 2.42 -9.46
N GLY A 8 13.00 3.28 -9.37
CA GLY A 8 12.82 4.24 -8.28
C GLY A 8 12.13 3.66 -7.05
N LYS A 9 11.92 4.50 -6.04
CA LYS A 9 11.10 4.19 -4.86
C LYS A 9 9.79 4.96 -4.91
N ALA A 10 8.68 4.30 -4.57
CA ALA A 10 7.38 4.94 -4.47
C ALA A 10 7.41 6.08 -3.44
N ASN A 11 7.09 7.30 -3.89
CA ASN A 11 7.02 8.46 -3.00
C ASN A 11 5.63 8.53 -2.36
N TRP A 12 5.50 7.90 -1.20
CA TRP A 12 4.24 7.85 -0.46
C TRP A 12 3.83 9.19 0.16
N ASP A 13 4.75 10.12 0.38
CA ASP A 13 4.39 11.46 0.87
C ASP A 13 3.63 12.25 -0.20
N GLU A 14 4.04 12.13 -1.46
CA GLU A 14 3.34 12.72 -2.60
C GLU A 14 1.97 12.05 -2.82
N ILE A 15 1.91 10.72 -2.75
CA ILE A 15 0.63 9.98 -2.82
C ILE A 15 -0.32 10.49 -1.72
N SER A 16 0.19 10.67 -0.51
CA SER A 16 -0.61 11.16 0.63
C SER A 16 -1.12 12.57 0.41
N ARG A 17 -0.25 13.48 -0.08
CA ARG A 17 -0.63 14.86 -0.44
C ARG A 17 -1.78 14.88 -1.44
N ILE A 18 -1.72 14.03 -2.46
CA ILE A 18 -2.77 13.95 -3.48
C ILE A 18 -4.05 13.35 -2.90
N ALA A 19 -3.94 12.23 -2.16
CA ALA A 19 -5.09 11.54 -1.59
C ALA A 19 -5.94 12.45 -0.69
N VAL A 20 -5.31 13.25 0.17
CA VAL A 20 -6.03 14.18 1.06
C VAL A 20 -6.56 15.43 0.36
N SER A 21 -6.13 15.69 -0.89
CA SER A 21 -6.54 16.88 -1.66
C SER A 21 -7.82 16.69 -2.48
N VAL A 22 -8.30 15.45 -2.62
CA VAL A 22 -9.45 15.09 -3.45
C VAL A 22 -10.55 14.41 -2.65
N ASN A 23 -11.80 14.60 -3.08
CA ASN A 23 -12.97 14.01 -2.41
C ASN A 23 -13.43 12.68 -3.03
N ILE A 24 -12.69 12.14 -4.00
CA ILE A 24 -12.97 10.84 -4.60
C ILE A 24 -12.14 9.75 -3.91
N PRO A 25 -12.62 8.50 -3.85
CA PRO A 25 -11.84 7.41 -3.30
C PRO A 25 -10.53 7.22 -4.08
N THR A 26 -9.41 7.14 -3.36
CA THR A 26 -8.08 6.95 -3.98
C THR A 26 -7.46 5.63 -3.55
N VAL A 27 -6.67 5.04 -4.45
CA VAL A 27 -5.92 3.80 -4.19
C VAL A 27 -4.42 4.08 -4.32
N GLY A 28 -3.67 3.91 -3.23
CA GLY A 28 -2.22 4.05 -3.22
C GLY A 28 -1.52 2.79 -3.74
N ASN A 29 -0.45 2.93 -4.51
CA ASN A 29 0.32 1.81 -5.04
C ASN A 29 1.82 2.08 -5.04
N GLY A 30 2.61 1.04 -4.76
CA GLY A 30 4.05 1.05 -4.95
C GLY A 30 4.82 0.53 -3.74
N ASP A 31 5.77 -0.37 -4.01
CA ASP A 31 6.77 -0.90 -3.06
C ASP A 31 6.26 -1.45 -1.73
N VAL A 32 4.98 -1.86 -1.63
CA VAL A 32 4.46 -2.61 -0.48
C VAL A 32 4.94 -4.05 -0.55
N THR A 33 5.77 -4.48 0.40
CA THR A 33 6.42 -5.81 0.39
C THR A 33 5.99 -6.73 1.54
N SER A 34 5.24 -6.22 2.50
CA SER A 34 4.67 -7.02 3.60
C SER A 34 3.26 -6.55 3.96
N PRO A 35 2.44 -7.42 4.58
CA PRO A 35 1.13 -7.04 5.10
C PRO A 35 1.22 -5.86 6.09
N CYS A 36 2.15 -5.91 7.05
CA CYS A 36 2.35 -4.83 8.03
C CYS A 36 2.68 -3.49 7.37
N GLU A 37 3.56 -3.50 6.36
CA GLU A 37 3.86 -2.30 5.58
C GLU A 37 2.60 -1.78 4.88
N GLY A 38 1.81 -2.66 4.26
CA GLY A 38 0.55 -2.30 3.61
C GLY A 38 -0.41 -1.58 4.56
N ILE A 39 -0.61 -2.13 5.76
CA ILE A 39 -1.46 -1.51 6.80
C ILE A 39 -0.92 -0.15 7.22
N GLY A 40 0.39 -0.04 7.47
CA GLY A 40 1.02 1.22 7.84
C GLY A 40 0.83 2.29 6.75
N ARG A 41 1.01 1.93 5.47
CA ARG A 41 0.78 2.82 4.34
C ARG A 41 -0.68 3.23 4.20
N LEU A 42 -1.61 2.30 4.36
CA LEU A 42 -3.04 2.59 4.32
C LEU A 42 -3.44 3.62 5.40
N HIS A 43 -2.97 3.43 6.63
CA HIS A 43 -3.29 4.33 7.74
C HIS A 43 -2.68 5.73 7.59
N VAL A 44 -1.44 5.83 7.11
CA VAL A 44 -0.74 7.12 7.02
C VAL A 44 -1.12 7.91 5.77
N SER A 45 -1.45 7.24 4.67
CA SER A 45 -1.59 7.92 3.38
C SER A 45 -2.89 8.69 3.15
N GLY A 46 -3.93 8.42 3.94
CA GLY A 46 -5.27 8.94 3.66
C GLY A 46 -5.92 8.33 2.41
N CYS A 47 -5.28 7.34 1.76
CA CYS A 47 -5.91 6.60 0.68
C CYS A 47 -7.06 5.73 1.22
N SER A 48 -8.13 5.61 0.43
CA SER A 48 -9.25 4.72 0.73
C SER A 48 -8.88 3.24 0.60
N GLY A 49 -7.81 2.93 -0.11
CA GLY A 49 -7.28 1.58 -0.27
C GLY A 49 -5.85 1.58 -0.75
N ILE A 50 -5.25 0.39 -0.80
CA ILE A 50 -3.94 0.15 -1.40
C ILE A 50 -4.03 -0.97 -2.44
N MET A 51 -3.21 -0.87 -3.47
CA MET A 51 -3.02 -1.92 -4.47
C MET A 51 -1.63 -2.50 -4.31
N ILE A 52 -1.52 -3.83 -4.31
CA ILE A 52 -0.25 -4.54 -4.15
C ILE A 52 -0.03 -5.39 -5.40
N GLY A 53 1.13 -5.22 -6.03
CA GLY A 53 1.58 -6.00 -7.18
C GLY A 53 2.65 -7.00 -6.78
N ARG A 54 3.91 -6.71 -7.15
CA ARG A 54 5.07 -7.60 -6.94
C ARG A 54 5.24 -8.11 -5.51
N GLY A 55 4.81 -7.38 -4.48
CA GLY A 55 4.92 -7.79 -3.08
C GLY A 55 4.18 -9.08 -2.72
N ILE A 56 3.23 -9.54 -3.55
CA ILE A 56 2.51 -10.81 -3.32
C ILE A 56 3.26 -12.02 -3.91
N LEU A 57 4.25 -11.81 -4.79
CA LEU A 57 4.92 -12.90 -5.48
C LEU A 57 5.73 -13.73 -4.48
N GLY A 58 5.47 -15.03 -4.41
CA GLY A 58 6.09 -15.93 -3.43
C GLY A 58 5.44 -15.92 -2.04
N ASN A 59 4.40 -15.12 -1.81
CA ASN A 59 3.63 -15.10 -0.57
C ASN A 59 2.12 -15.29 -0.85
N PRO A 60 1.63 -16.54 -0.92
CA PRO A 60 0.22 -16.81 -1.19
C PRO A 60 -0.72 -16.35 -0.07
N PHE A 61 -0.21 -16.15 1.16
CA PHE A 61 -1.00 -15.75 2.33
C PHE A 61 -1.00 -14.23 2.56
N PHE A 62 -0.39 -13.45 1.67
CA PHE A 62 -0.26 -11.99 1.83
C PHE A 62 -1.58 -11.31 2.17
N PHE A 63 -2.63 -11.57 1.40
CA PHE A 63 -3.94 -10.93 1.60
C PHE A 63 -4.69 -11.49 2.81
N THR A 64 -4.49 -12.77 3.15
CA THR A 64 -5.03 -13.36 4.39
C THR A 64 -4.45 -12.63 5.59
N ASN A 65 -3.11 -12.55 5.68
CA ASN A 65 -2.39 -11.87 6.75
C ASN A 65 -2.74 -10.38 6.81
N LEU A 66 -2.86 -9.71 5.66
CA LEU A 66 -3.31 -8.32 5.59
C LEU A 66 -4.72 -8.15 6.20
N ASN A 67 -5.65 -9.05 5.86
CA ASN A 67 -7.01 -9.03 6.38
C ASN A 67 -7.09 -9.44 7.87
N ASP A 68 -6.19 -10.28 8.36
CA ASP A 68 -6.05 -10.56 9.79
C ASP A 68 -5.62 -9.31 10.55
N LEU A 69 -4.58 -8.62 10.07
CA LEU A 69 -4.11 -7.36 10.65
C LEU A 69 -5.17 -6.26 10.61
N LEU A 70 -5.91 -6.10 9.51
CA LEU A 70 -7.04 -5.15 9.42
C LEU A 70 -8.13 -5.42 10.45
N ARG A 71 -8.29 -6.69 10.83
CA ARG A 71 -9.29 -7.12 11.81
C ARG A 71 -8.71 -7.28 13.22
N GLY A 72 -7.45 -6.86 13.44
CA GLY A 72 -6.78 -6.93 14.74
C GLY A 72 -6.45 -8.35 15.20
N ARG A 73 -6.35 -9.32 14.29
CA ARG A 73 -5.88 -10.68 14.59
C ARG A 73 -4.37 -10.79 14.36
N GLU A 74 -3.76 -11.76 15.04
CA GLU A 74 -2.40 -12.19 14.69
C GLU A 74 -2.39 -12.77 13.27
N SER A 75 -1.35 -12.40 12.51
CA SER A 75 -1.07 -12.99 11.20
C SER A 75 -0.23 -14.25 11.36
N GLU A 76 -0.57 -15.30 10.62
CA GLU A 76 0.14 -16.58 10.58
C GLU A 76 1.49 -16.51 9.83
#